data_AF-A0A5A7PG08-F1
#
_entry.id   AF-A0A5A7PG08-F1
#
_cell.length_a   1.000
_cell.length_b   1.000
_cell.length_c   1.000
_cell.angle_alpha   90.00
_cell.angle_beta   90.00
_cell.angle_gamma   90.00
#
_symmetry.space_group_name_H-M   'P 1'
#
loop_
_entity.id
_entity.type
_entity.pdbx_description
1 polymer ?
#
loop_
_entity_poly.entity_id
_entity_poly.type
_entity_poly.pdbx_seq_one_letter_code
_entity_poly.pdbx_strand_id
1 'polypeptide(L)'
;MSAEEEENAAELKIPDEFLKAKCLMNSEVALILEHKYDQLQHTMDDPMNQMSQVFEKSLQYVKRFSRYKNNDAVRQLCVLGNLCPETVEEAIAMVPSIKTRGRAHDDEAIEKMLHDLALIKKFE
;
A
#
# COMPACT_ATOMS: atom_id res chain seq x y z
N MET A 1 -30.92 -14.24 -7.93
CA MET A 1 -30.02 -13.12 -7.60
C MET A 1 -29.21 -13.58 -6.42
N SER A 2 -27.95 -13.98 -6.63
CA SER A 2 -27.05 -14.28 -5.51
C SER A 2 -26.91 -12.98 -4.72
N ALA A 3 -27.17 -13.03 -3.41
CA ALA A 3 -26.78 -11.94 -2.54
C ALA A 3 -25.26 -11.82 -2.65
N GLU A 4 -24.77 -10.80 -3.35
CA GLU A 4 -23.36 -10.41 -3.25
C GLU A 4 -23.16 -10.06 -1.77
N GLU A 5 -22.41 -10.89 -1.06
CA GLU A 5 -22.05 -10.60 0.31
C GLU A 5 -21.35 -9.24 0.33
N GLU A 6 -21.88 -8.29 1.09
CA GLU A 6 -21.33 -6.94 1.17
C GLU A 6 -19.85 -6.99 1.60
N GLU A 7 -18.97 -6.48 0.73
CA GLU A 7 -17.53 -6.44 0.96
C GLU A 7 -17.18 -5.37 2.00
N ASN A 8 -16.33 -5.71 2.96
CA ASN A 8 -15.88 -4.82 4.02
C ASN A 8 -14.37 -5.00 4.28
N ALA A 9 -13.59 -4.02 3.82
CA ALA A 9 -12.13 -4.01 4.01
C ALA A 9 -11.71 -3.91 5.48
N ALA A 10 -12.46 -3.19 6.32
CA ALA A 10 -12.16 -3.06 7.75
C ALA A 10 -12.30 -4.40 8.50
N GLU A 11 -13.15 -5.30 7.98
CA GLU A 11 -13.34 -6.66 8.47
C GLU A 11 -12.57 -7.70 7.65
N LEU A 12 -11.73 -7.30 6.68
CA LEU A 12 -11.08 -8.18 5.70
C LEU A 12 -12.05 -9.12 4.97
N LYS A 13 -13.29 -8.70 4.80
CA LYS A 13 -14.32 -9.41 4.03
C LYS A 13 -14.26 -8.92 2.60
N ILE A 14 -13.44 -9.59 1.80
CA ILE A 14 -13.18 -9.26 0.40
C ILE A 14 -13.15 -10.56 -0.42
N PRO A 15 -13.24 -10.50 -1.76
CA PRO A 15 -13.18 -11.70 -2.58
C PRO A 15 -11.91 -12.53 -2.36
N ASP A 16 -12.06 -13.86 -2.42
CA ASP A 16 -10.98 -14.82 -2.15
C ASP A 16 -9.76 -14.65 -3.05
N GLU A 17 -9.96 -14.16 -4.28
CA GLU A 17 -8.87 -13.82 -5.20
C GLU A 17 -7.92 -12.76 -4.62
N PHE A 18 -8.46 -11.79 -3.89
CA PHE A 18 -7.68 -10.76 -3.22
C PHE A 18 -7.13 -11.21 -1.87
N LEU A 19 -7.65 -12.27 -1.25
CA LEU A 19 -7.08 -12.83 -0.02
C LEU A 19 -5.70 -13.45 -0.24
N LYS A 20 -5.48 -14.02 -1.44
CA LYS A 20 -4.20 -14.65 -1.83
C LYS A 20 -3.24 -13.70 -2.54
N ALA A 21 -3.71 -12.53 -2.98
CA ALA A 21 -2.90 -11.55 -3.68
C ALA A 21 -1.85 -10.91 -2.75
N LYS A 22 -0.64 -10.65 -3.30
CA LYS A 22 0.36 -9.81 -2.64
C LYS A 22 -0.02 -8.33 -2.86
N CYS A 23 -0.16 -7.57 -1.77
CA CYS A 23 -0.37 -6.13 -1.86
C CYS A 23 0.95 -5.40 -2.10
N LEU A 24 0.87 -4.25 -2.77
CA LEU A 24 2.00 -3.35 -3.00
C LEU A 24 1.79 -2.05 -2.24
N MET A 25 2.85 -1.55 -1.61
CA MET A 25 2.91 -0.21 -1.04
C MET A 25 3.01 0.85 -2.15
N ASN A 26 2.61 2.09 -1.84
CA ASN A 26 2.78 3.23 -2.75
C ASN A 26 4.23 3.38 -3.21
N SER A 27 5.20 3.09 -2.33
CA SER A 27 6.62 3.09 -2.67
C SER A 27 7.01 2.05 -3.71
N GLU A 28 6.47 0.83 -3.62
CA GLU A 28 6.73 -0.23 -4.59
C GLU A 28 6.09 0.10 -5.94
N VAL A 29 4.84 0.61 -5.91
CA VAL A 29 4.16 1.03 -7.13
C VAL A 29 4.88 2.20 -7.80
N ALA A 30 5.42 3.15 -7.02
CA ALA A 30 6.22 4.25 -7.57
C ALA A 30 7.43 3.73 -8.36
N LEU A 31 8.21 2.81 -7.78
CA LEU A 31 9.37 2.23 -8.45
C LEU A 31 8.98 1.48 -9.75
N ILE A 32 7.89 0.72 -9.71
CA ILE A 32 7.41 -0.04 -10.88
C ILE A 32 6.98 0.91 -12.00
N LEU A 33 6.20 1.95 -11.67
CA LEU A 33 5.69 2.90 -12.66
C LEU A 33 6.80 3.81 -13.19
N GLU A 34 7.76 4.23 -12.37
CA GLU A 34 8.94 4.98 -12.81
C GLU A 34 9.78 4.16 -13.79
N HIS A 35 10.07 2.90 -13.45
CA HIS A 35 10.83 2.03 -14.34
C HIS A 35 10.13 1.83 -15.70
N LYS A 36 8.80 1.65 -15.68
CA LYS A 36 8.02 1.54 -16.91
C LYS A 36 8.00 2.85 -17.69
N TYR A 37 7.95 3.99 -17.02
CA TYR A 37 8.04 5.30 -17.65
C TYR A 37 9.38 5.47 -18.39
N ASP A 38 10.50 5.15 -17.73
CA ASP A 38 11.84 5.24 -18.34
C ASP A 38 11.98 4.34 -19.58
N GLN A 39 11.47 3.11 -19.54
CA GLN A 39 11.46 2.22 -20.71
C GLN A 39 10.68 2.82 -21.89
N LEU A 40 9.55 3.46 -21.63
CA LEU A 40 8.74 4.10 -22.67
C LEU A 40 9.46 5.32 -23.24
N GLN A 41 10.18 6.09 -22.43
CA GLN A 41 10.99 7.22 -22.92
C GLN A 41 12.08 6.80 -23.91
N HIS A 42 12.64 5.61 -23.75
CA HIS A 42 13.65 5.09 -24.68
C HIS A 42 13.08 4.44 -25.95
N THR A 43 11.77 4.16 -25.98
CA THR A 43 11.13 3.41 -27.06
C THR A 43 10.20 4.28 -27.91
N MET A 44 9.71 5.41 -27.38
CA MET A 44 8.70 6.25 -28.02
C MET A 44 9.19 7.68 -28.20
N ASP A 45 8.91 8.27 -29.37
CA ASP A 45 9.22 9.67 -29.67
C ASP A 45 8.37 10.66 -28.84
N ASP A 46 7.16 10.27 -28.42
CA ASP A 46 6.28 11.06 -27.53
C ASP A 46 5.60 10.17 -26.45
N PRO A 47 6.28 9.94 -25.32
CA PRO A 47 5.80 9.06 -24.24
C PRO A 47 4.58 9.61 -23.50
N MET A 48 4.40 10.93 -23.44
CA MET A 48 3.33 11.57 -22.66
C MET A 48 1.98 11.46 -23.38
N ASN A 49 1.94 11.58 -24.72
CA ASN A 49 0.69 11.44 -25.47
C ASN A 49 0.18 10.00 -25.59
N GLN A 50 1.06 9.00 -25.46
CA GLN A 50 0.66 7.58 -25.55
C GLN A 50 0.33 6.96 -24.18
N MET A 51 0.53 7.72 -23.11
CA MET A 51 0.24 7.27 -21.76
C MET A 51 -1.25 7.37 -21.47
N SER A 52 -1.81 6.35 -20.82
CA SER A 52 -3.18 6.47 -20.33
C SER A 52 -3.24 7.48 -19.19
N GLN A 53 -4.35 8.23 -19.10
CA GLN A 53 -4.60 9.14 -17.99
C GLN A 53 -4.56 8.42 -16.62
N VAL A 54 -4.89 7.13 -16.60
CA VAL A 54 -4.80 6.28 -15.40
C VAL A 54 -3.35 6.15 -14.97
N PHE A 55 -2.44 5.82 -15.89
CA PHE A 55 -1.03 5.68 -15.58
C PHE A 55 -0.44 6.99 -15.07
N GLU A 56 -0.71 8.11 -15.75
CA GLU A 56 -0.19 9.42 -15.35
C GLU A 56 -0.65 9.81 -13.94
N LYS A 57 -1.95 9.70 -13.67
CA LYS A 57 -2.52 10.02 -12.35
C LYS A 57 -2.00 9.07 -11.26
N SER A 58 -1.88 7.78 -11.56
CA SER A 58 -1.30 6.80 -10.63
C SER A 58 0.15 7.14 -10.31
N LEU A 59 0.98 7.44 -11.31
CA LEU A 59 2.39 7.80 -11.13
C LEU A 59 2.53 9.08 -10.29
N GLN A 60 1.73 10.12 -10.58
CA GLN A 60 1.72 11.36 -9.78
C GLN A 60 1.32 11.09 -8.33
N TYR A 61 0.27 10.30 -8.10
CA TYR A 61 -0.19 9.95 -6.76
C TYR A 61 0.90 9.21 -5.98
N VAL A 62 1.46 8.14 -6.55
CA VAL A 62 2.44 7.32 -5.83
C VAL A 62 3.76 8.06 -5.62
N LYS A 63 4.19 8.93 -6.56
CA LYS A 63 5.35 9.81 -6.34
C LYS A 63 5.14 10.74 -5.15
N ARG A 64 3.94 11.31 -5.01
CA ARG A 64 3.60 12.21 -3.91
C ARG A 64 3.50 11.50 -2.56
N PHE A 65 3.04 10.25 -2.53
CA PHE A 65 2.78 9.50 -1.29
C PHE A 65 3.76 8.35 -1.04
N SER A 66 4.86 8.27 -1.80
CA SER A 66 5.91 7.25 -1.63
C SER A 66 6.85 7.61 -0.47
N ARG A 67 6.52 7.10 0.72
CA ARG A 67 7.21 7.41 1.98
C ARG A 67 8.38 6.48 2.33
N TYR A 68 8.59 5.41 1.56
CA TYR A 68 9.60 4.37 1.85
C TYR A 68 10.48 4.05 0.65
N LYS A 69 11.67 3.48 0.89
CA LYS A 69 12.59 2.99 -0.17
C LYS A 69 12.71 1.46 -0.25
N ASN A 70 12.22 0.71 0.74
CA ASN A 70 12.46 -0.75 0.83
C ASN A 70 11.21 -1.61 0.63
N ASN A 71 11.45 -2.86 0.18
CA ASN A 71 10.51 -3.69 -0.60
C ASN A 71 9.77 -4.78 0.18
N ASP A 72 9.99 -4.92 1.49
CA ASP A 72 9.39 -6.03 2.24
C ASP A 72 8.29 -5.56 3.18
N ALA A 73 7.04 -5.58 2.70
CA ALA A 73 5.87 -5.46 3.56
C ALA A 73 4.83 -6.55 3.32
N VAL A 74 4.35 -7.10 4.43
CA VAL A 74 3.17 -7.96 4.49
C VAL A 74 1.93 -7.09 4.26
N ARG A 75 0.86 -7.62 3.69
CA ARG A 75 -0.39 -6.91 3.37
C ARG A 75 -0.89 -5.88 4.41
N GLN A 76 -0.92 -6.22 5.70
CA GLN A 76 -1.34 -5.28 6.75
C GLN A 76 -0.29 -4.17 6.96
N LEU A 77 0.99 -4.53 6.85
CA LEU A 77 2.10 -3.60 6.84
C LEU A 77 2.04 -2.69 5.60
N CYS A 78 1.46 -3.11 4.47
CA CYS A 78 1.28 -2.23 3.32
C CYS A 78 0.34 -1.06 3.64
N VAL A 79 -0.77 -1.34 4.34
CA VAL A 79 -1.74 -0.30 4.74
C VAL A 79 -1.13 0.60 5.80
N LEU A 80 -0.54 0.04 6.86
CA LEU A 80 0.14 0.83 7.90
C LEU A 80 1.30 1.65 7.34
N GLY A 81 2.09 1.07 6.45
CA GLY A 81 3.14 1.77 5.72
C GLY A 81 2.56 2.97 4.98
N ASN A 82 1.56 2.75 4.12
CA ASN A 82 0.98 3.85 3.33
C ASN A 82 0.36 4.97 4.20
N LEU A 83 -0.24 4.63 5.34
CA LEU A 83 -0.89 5.60 6.24
C LEU A 83 0.10 6.30 7.19
N CYS A 84 1.16 5.61 7.59
CA CYS A 84 2.15 6.01 8.60
C CYS A 84 1.54 6.47 9.94
N PRO A 85 0.75 5.63 10.64
CA PRO A 85 0.32 5.97 11.99
C PRO A 85 1.52 6.01 12.94
N GLU A 86 1.46 6.91 13.93
CA GLU A 86 2.54 7.13 14.91
C GLU A 86 2.27 6.42 16.23
N THR A 87 1.01 6.10 16.53
CA THR A 87 0.63 5.38 17.76
C THR A 87 -0.17 4.12 17.46
N VAL A 88 -0.20 3.20 18.44
CA VAL A 88 -0.97 1.96 18.37
C VAL A 88 -2.46 2.26 18.23
N GLU A 89 -2.96 3.26 18.95
CA GLU A 89 -4.37 3.69 18.89
C GLU A 89 -4.74 4.17 17.49
N GLU A 90 -3.88 4.96 16.86
CA GLU A 90 -4.08 5.44 15.48
C GLU A 90 -4.09 4.27 14.50
N ALA A 91 -3.13 3.34 14.63
CA ALA A 91 -3.05 2.15 13.79
C ALA A 91 -4.32 1.28 13.90
N ILE A 92 -4.85 1.09 15.11
CA ILE A 92 -6.09 0.33 15.35
C ILE A 92 -7.31 1.09 14.81
N ALA A 93 -7.37 2.40 15.00
CA ALA A 93 -8.48 3.22 14.52
C ALA A 93 -8.57 3.21 12.98
N MET A 94 -7.41 3.24 12.30
CA MET A 94 -7.34 3.21 10.84
C MET A 94 -7.46 1.80 10.26
N VAL A 95 -6.92 0.79 10.93
CA VAL A 95 -6.89 -0.61 10.47
C VAL A 95 -7.41 -1.56 11.56
N PRO A 96 -8.73 -1.57 11.84
CA PRO A 96 -9.30 -2.37 12.95
C PRO A 96 -9.00 -3.87 12.84
N SER A 97 -8.89 -4.38 11.62
CA SER A 97 -8.57 -5.78 11.32
C SER A 97 -7.25 -6.28 11.92
N ILE A 98 -6.32 -5.39 12.30
CA ILE A 98 -5.04 -5.75 12.93
C ILE A 98 -5.21 -6.39 14.31
N LYS A 99 -6.35 -6.10 14.97
CA LYS A 99 -6.72 -6.65 16.28
C LYS A 99 -7.77 -7.76 16.21
N THR A 100 -8.60 -7.78 15.17
CA THR A 100 -9.85 -8.54 15.20
C THR A 100 -9.83 -9.85 14.40
N ARG A 101 -8.83 -10.10 13.54
CA ARG A 101 -8.83 -11.24 12.61
C ARG A 101 -7.54 -12.06 12.64
N GLY A 102 -7.62 -13.36 12.96
CA GLY A 102 -6.75 -14.50 12.58
C GLY A 102 -5.23 -14.45 12.86
N ARG A 103 -4.65 -13.26 12.93
CA ARG A 103 -3.28 -12.86 13.24
C ARG A 103 -3.36 -11.55 14.03
N ALA A 104 -4.20 -11.52 15.06
CA ALA A 104 -4.33 -10.36 15.92
C ALA A 104 -2.96 -10.05 16.54
N HIS A 105 -2.47 -8.84 16.32
CA HIS A 105 -1.24 -8.37 16.94
C HIS A 105 -1.58 -7.71 18.28
N ASP A 106 -0.85 -8.04 19.34
CA ASP A 106 -0.92 -7.30 20.60
C ASP A 106 -0.34 -5.89 20.43
N ASP A 107 -0.54 -5.03 21.42
CA ASP A 107 -0.11 -3.62 21.32
C ASP A 107 1.42 -3.52 21.16
N GLU A 108 2.16 -4.40 21.84
CA GLU A 108 3.62 -4.49 21.77
C GLU A 108 4.12 -4.86 20.36
N ALA A 109 3.48 -5.82 19.69
CA ALA A 109 3.83 -6.18 18.32
C ALA A 109 3.48 -5.05 17.33
N ILE A 110 2.37 -4.35 17.54
CA ILE A 110 1.99 -3.20 16.71
C ILE A 110 3.00 -2.08 16.91
N GLU A 111 3.31 -1.71 18.15
CA GLU A 111 4.28 -0.69 18.48
C GLU A 111 5.64 -0.98 17.84
N LYS A 112 6.10 -2.24 17.93
CA LYS A 112 7.33 -2.68 17.27
C LYS A 112 7.25 -2.50 15.74
N MET A 113 6.15 -2.89 15.10
CA MET A 113 5.98 -2.69 13.66
C MET A 113 6.00 -1.21 13.27
N LEU A 114 5.36 -0.33 14.06
CA LEU A 114 5.37 1.11 13.83
C LEU A 114 6.78 1.69 13.99
N HIS A 115 7.52 1.26 15.01
CA HIS A 115 8.91 1.63 15.21
C HIS A 115 9.78 1.18 14.02
N ASP A 116 9.65 -0.07 13.59
CA ASP A 116 10.40 -0.61 12.45
C ASP A 116 10.08 0.16 11.15
N LEU A 117 8.81 0.52 10.92
CA LEU A 117 8.41 1.39 9.82
C LEU A 117 9.02 2.79 9.94
N ALA A 118 9.05 3.39 11.13
CA ALA A 118 9.62 4.70 11.35
C ALA A 118 11.12 4.76 11.00
N LEU A 119 11.87 3.69 11.28
CA LEU A 119 13.31 3.59 10.94
C LEU A 119 13.59 3.62 9.44
N ILE A 120 12.66 3.13 8.62
CA ILE A 120 12.82 3.05 7.15
C ILE A 120 12.07 4.14 6.39
N LYS A 121 11.36 5.02 7.10
CA LYS A 121 10.64 6.16 6.53
C LYS A 121 11.65 7.18 6.00
N LYS A 122 11.39 7.72 4.81
CA LYS A 122 12.13 8.89 4.32
C LYS A 122 11.71 10.10 5.17
N PHE A 123 12.67 10.76 5.80
CA PHE A 123 12.45 12.09 6.35
C PHE A 123 12.67 13.08 5.20
N GLU A 124 11.62 13.82 4.83
CA GLU A 124 11.70 14.99 3.94
C GLU A 124 11.94 16.26 4.77
#